data_AF-A0A7S2B8E5-F1
#
_entry.id   AF-A0A7S2B8E5-F1
#
_cell.length_a   1.000
_cell.length_b   1.000
_cell.length_c   1.000
_cell.angle_alpha   90.00
_cell.angle_beta   90.00
_cell.angle_gamma   90.00
#
_symmetry.space_group_name_H-M   'P 1'
#
loop_
_entity.id
_entity.type
_entity.pdbx_description
1 polymer ?
#
loop_
_entity_poly.entity_id
_entity_poly.type
_entity_poly.pdbx_seq_one_letter_code
_entity_poly.pdbx_strand_id
1 'polypeptide(L)'
;VCVKSLGALIMLVIFIVAGSIIFGSSMHFAETDDWRLAADCREGCYVRPTSDGFENEVSPWVDIPLATYWWAVVTLTTVGYGDFYPTTTAGKIVGTLCVFGGVLFLAPPITIIGANFALEYDAVRAENARKLMEERQKRVKKR
;
A
#
# COMPACT_ATOMS: atom_id res chain seq x y z
N VAL A 1 18.48 -13.86 11.29
CA VAL A 1 17.36 -13.83 10.31
C VAL A 1 16.55 -12.54 10.41
N CYS A 2 16.07 -12.12 11.59
CA CYS A 2 15.25 -10.90 11.76
C CYS A 2 15.98 -9.59 11.35
N VAL A 3 17.22 -9.38 11.82
CA VAL A 3 17.99 -8.14 11.53
C VAL A 3 18.40 -8.03 10.05
N LYS A 4 18.61 -9.16 9.35
CA LYS A 4 18.94 -9.18 7.91
C LYS A 4 17.75 -8.83 7.02
N SER A 5 16.52 -9.06 7.49
CA SER A 5 15.29 -8.79 6.73
C SER A 5 14.70 -7.41 7.02
N LEU A 6 15.26 -6.69 8.01
CA LEU A 6 14.80 -5.37 8.42
C LEU A 6 14.87 -4.34 7.29
N GLY A 7 15.93 -4.38 6.46
CA GLY A 7 16.06 -3.47 5.32
C GLY A 7 14.94 -3.66 4.28
N ALA A 8 14.54 -4.90 4.01
CA ALA A 8 13.45 -5.18 3.06
C ALA A 8 12.08 -4.75 3.62
N LEU A 9 11.88 -4.91 4.94
CA LEU A 9 10.66 -4.44 5.61
C LEU A 9 10.56 -2.91 5.63
N ILE A 10 11.68 -2.22 5.91
CA ILE A 10 11.73 -0.75 5.89
C ILE A 10 11.45 -0.24 4.47
N MET A 11 12.02 -0.88 3.44
CA MET A 11 11.71 -0.52 2.06
C MET A 11 10.21 -0.67 1.76
N LEU A 12 9.59 -1.78 2.15
CA LEU A 12 8.14 -1.97 1.97
C LEU A 12 7.32 -0.86 2.62
N VAL A 13 7.66 -0.47 3.86
CA VAL A 13 6.98 0.63 4.55
C VAL A 13 7.18 1.96 3.82
N ILE A 14 8.39 2.25 3.35
CA ILE A 14 8.69 3.48 2.59
C ILE A 14 7.89 3.55 1.29
N PHE A 15 7.80 2.45 0.53
CA PHE A 15 7.02 2.40 -0.70
C PHE A 15 5.52 2.61 -0.44
N ILE A 16 4.99 2.05 0.64
CA ILE A 16 3.59 2.24 1.04
C ILE A 16 3.34 3.70 1.44
N VAL A 17 4.21 4.30 2.26
CA VAL A 17 4.08 5.70 2.69
C VAL A 17 4.25 6.66 1.52
N ALA A 18 5.23 6.43 0.65
CA ALA A 18 5.42 7.26 -0.54
C ALA A 18 4.22 7.16 -1.49
N GLY A 19 3.72 5.94 -1.74
CA GLY A 19 2.53 5.72 -2.56
C GLY A 19 1.28 6.38 -1.97
N SER A 20 1.08 6.27 -0.65
CA SER A 20 -0.08 6.87 0.02
C SER A 20 -0.05 8.39 0.01
N ILE A 21 1.14 9.00 0.12
CA ILE A 21 1.30 10.45 -0.01
C ILE A 21 0.98 10.90 -1.45
N ILE A 22 1.56 10.26 -2.46
CA ILE A 22 1.36 10.65 -3.87
C ILE A 22 -0.12 10.53 -4.26
N PHE A 23 -0.71 9.35 -4.06
CA PHE A 23 -2.10 9.11 -4.45
C PHE A 23 -3.08 9.85 -3.54
N GLY A 24 -2.80 9.94 -2.23
CA GLY A 24 -3.58 10.70 -1.29
C GLY A 24 -3.64 12.19 -1.67
N SER A 25 -2.50 12.84 -1.89
CA SER A 25 -2.48 14.24 -2.34
C SER A 25 -3.25 14.44 -3.64
N SER A 26 -3.05 13.58 -4.65
CA SER A 26 -3.78 13.68 -5.91
C SER A 26 -5.30 13.51 -5.73
N MET A 27 -5.71 12.65 -4.80
CA MET A 27 -7.11 12.39 -4.51
C MET A 27 -7.77 13.57 -3.79
N HIS A 28 -7.07 14.16 -2.82
CA HIS A 28 -7.54 15.36 -2.14
C HIS A 28 -7.81 16.48 -3.14
N PHE A 29 -6.83 16.80 -3.99
CA PHE A 29 -7.00 17.82 -5.03
C PHE A 29 -8.16 17.51 -5.98
N ALA A 30 -8.39 16.25 -6.33
CA ALA A 30 -9.47 15.86 -7.24
C ALA A 30 -10.90 15.92 -6.63
N GLU A 31 -11.02 16.03 -5.30
CA GLU A 31 -12.31 16.07 -4.58
C GLU A 31 -12.57 17.37 -3.81
N THR A 32 -11.58 18.28 -3.75
CA THR A 32 -11.70 19.58 -3.05
C THR A 32 -11.78 20.78 -4.01
N ASP A 33 -12.42 20.61 -5.16
CA ASP A 33 -12.53 21.67 -6.18
C ASP A 33 -13.52 22.79 -5.80
N ASP A 34 -14.59 22.48 -5.06
CA ASP A 34 -15.68 23.44 -4.79
C ASP A 34 -15.82 23.72 -3.29
N TRP A 35 -15.36 24.90 -2.88
CA TRP A 35 -15.57 25.41 -1.52
C TRP A 35 -16.88 26.21 -1.50
N ARG A 36 -17.84 25.77 -0.69
CA ARG A 36 -19.12 26.48 -0.58
C ARG A 36 -19.48 26.78 0.87
N LEU A 37 -20.16 27.91 1.03
CA LEU A 37 -20.83 28.27 2.28
C LEU A 37 -22.22 27.63 2.24
N ALA A 38 -22.34 26.41 2.75
CA ALA A 38 -23.63 25.76 3.00
C ALA A 38 -24.24 26.28 4.33
N ALA A 39 -25.56 26.28 4.46
CA ALA A 39 -26.25 26.71 5.69
C ALA A 39 -25.82 25.89 6.93
N ASP A 40 -25.35 24.68 6.65
CA ASP A 40 -24.92 23.58 7.50
C ASP A 40 -23.50 23.81 8.04
N CYS A 41 -22.68 24.61 7.36
CA CYS A 41 -21.26 24.80 7.66
C CYS A 41 -20.87 26.28 7.66
N ARG A 42 -20.82 26.88 8.86
CA ARG A 42 -20.57 28.31 9.07
C ARG A 42 -19.14 28.78 8.73
N GLU A 43 -18.19 27.85 8.67
CA GLU A 43 -16.77 28.11 8.36
C GLU A 43 -16.40 27.80 6.89
N GLY A 44 -17.38 27.40 6.08
CA GLY A 44 -17.16 26.90 4.72
C GLY A 44 -16.81 25.42 4.72
N CYS A 45 -17.35 24.66 3.75
CA CYS A 45 -17.04 23.25 3.60
C CYS A 45 -16.74 22.94 2.13
N TYR A 46 -15.91 21.91 1.93
CA TYR A 46 -15.77 21.31 0.61
C TYR A 46 -17.03 20.48 0.34
N VAL A 47 -17.61 20.70 -0.83
CA VAL A 47 -18.78 19.95 -1.29
C VAL A 47 -18.43 19.16 -2.53
N ARG A 48 -19.01 17.97 -2.63
CA ARG A 48 -18.84 17.09 -3.78
C ARG A 48 -20.20 16.61 -4.27
N PRO A 49 -20.33 16.29 -5.57
CA PRO A 49 -21.55 15.66 -6.06
C PRO A 49 -21.69 14.26 -5.45
N THR A 50 -22.89 13.89 -5.00
CA THR A 50 -23.21 12.52 -4.57
C THR A 50 -23.00 11.54 -5.74
N SER A 51 -22.87 10.23 -5.46
CA SER A 51 -22.73 9.18 -6.48
C SER A 51 -23.78 9.25 -7.60
N ASP A 52 -24.97 9.74 -7.26
CA ASP A 52 -26.13 9.83 -8.14
C ASP A 52 -26.13 11.12 -8.96
N GLY A 53 -25.27 12.08 -8.64
CA GLY A 53 -25.06 13.33 -9.38
C GLY A 53 -26.16 14.39 -9.24
N PHE A 54 -27.20 14.12 -8.45
CA PHE A 54 -28.35 15.03 -8.28
C PHE A 54 -28.22 15.99 -7.08
N GLU A 55 -27.48 15.59 -6.04
CA GLU A 55 -27.29 16.39 -4.83
C GLU A 55 -25.79 16.59 -4.54
N ASN A 56 -25.47 17.61 -3.75
CA ASN A 56 -24.12 17.86 -3.25
C ASN A 56 -24.10 17.50 -1.76
N GLU A 57 -23.11 16.71 -1.37
CA GLU A 57 -22.86 16.33 0.02
C GLU A 57 -21.56 16.95 0.52
N VAL A 58 -21.42 17.04 1.86
CA VAL A 58 -20.18 17.49 2.47
C VAL A 58 -19.09 16.47 2.21
N SER A 59 -17.98 16.95 1.65
CA SER A 59 -16.82 16.13 1.32
C SER A 59 -16.21 15.57 2.61
N PRO A 60 -16.01 14.24 2.70
CA PRO A 60 -15.33 13.65 3.84
C PRO A 60 -13.81 13.90 3.83
N TRP A 61 -13.28 14.52 2.76
CA TRP A 61 -11.86 14.79 2.54
C TRP A 61 -11.38 16.08 3.24
N VAL A 62 -11.85 16.34 4.46
CA VAL A 62 -11.53 17.55 5.23
C VAL A 62 -10.13 17.56 5.81
N ASP A 63 -9.67 16.41 6.34
CA ASP A 63 -8.35 16.29 6.97
C ASP A 63 -7.33 15.65 6.04
N ILE A 64 -6.38 16.44 5.54
CA ILE A 64 -5.29 15.96 4.66
C ILE A 64 -4.52 14.79 5.29
N PRO A 65 -3.97 14.90 6.53
CA PRO A 65 -3.08 13.87 7.06
C PRO A 65 -3.81 12.63 7.58
N LEU A 66 -5.09 12.72 7.96
CA LEU A 66 -5.82 11.62 8.58
C LEU A 66 -6.76 10.91 7.59
N ALA A 67 -7.68 11.65 6.97
CA ALA A 67 -8.70 11.07 6.08
C ALA A 67 -8.07 10.59 4.76
N THR A 68 -7.24 11.42 4.15
CA THR A 68 -6.61 11.09 2.86
C THR A 68 -5.57 9.99 2.98
N TYR A 69 -4.77 10.00 4.07
CA TYR A 69 -3.80 8.95 4.33
C TYR A 69 -4.48 7.61 4.58
N TRP A 70 -5.55 7.59 5.38
CA TRP A 70 -6.33 6.39 5.65
C TRP A 70 -6.89 5.78 4.35
N TRP A 71 -7.59 6.57 3.55
CA TRP A 71 -8.11 6.11 2.26
C TRP A 71 -7.00 5.61 1.34
N ALA A 72 -5.90 6.36 1.24
CA ALA A 72 -4.80 6.01 0.36
C ALA A 72 -4.14 4.70 0.79
N VAL A 73 -3.91 4.48 2.09
CA VAL A 73 -3.36 3.20 2.60
C VAL A 73 -4.32 2.04 2.34
N VAL A 74 -5.61 2.20 2.64
CA VAL A 74 -6.64 1.16 2.45
C VAL A 74 -6.82 0.80 0.97
N THR A 75 -6.74 1.79 0.08
CA THR A 75 -6.86 1.59 -1.38
C THR A 75 -5.58 1.02 -1.98
N LEU A 76 -4.41 1.52 -1.58
CA LEU A 76 -3.10 1.03 -2.04
C LEU A 76 -2.84 -0.42 -1.61
N THR A 77 -3.37 -0.81 -0.44
CA THR A 77 -3.33 -2.20 0.05
C THR A 77 -4.48 -3.07 -0.48
N THR A 78 -5.33 -2.53 -1.36
CA THR A 78 -6.48 -3.22 -1.98
C THR A 78 -7.54 -3.73 -0.99
N VAL A 79 -7.57 -3.19 0.24
CA VAL A 79 -8.58 -3.54 1.26
C VAL A 79 -9.94 -2.93 0.90
N GLY A 80 -9.96 -1.61 0.62
CA GLY A 80 -11.14 -0.91 0.12
C GLY A 80 -12.39 -1.00 0.99
N TYR A 81 -12.35 -0.51 2.24
CA TYR A 81 -13.51 -0.52 3.15
C TYR A 81 -14.75 0.19 2.58
N GLY A 82 -14.55 1.21 1.75
CA GLY A 82 -15.64 1.96 1.11
C GLY A 82 -16.29 3.03 2.01
N ASP A 83 -15.68 3.33 3.15
CA ASP A 83 -16.02 4.45 4.03
C ASP A 83 -15.77 5.81 3.38
N PHE A 84 -14.69 5.91 2.60
CA PHE A 84 -14.38 7.04 1.74
C PHE A 84 -14.19 6.57 0.30
N TYR A 85 -14.78 7.27 -0.65
CA TYR A 85 -14.68 6.92 -2.07
C TYR A 85 -14.77 8.16 -2.97
N PRO A 86 -14.07 8.17 -4.12
CA PRO A 86 -14.20 9.23 -5.11
C PRO A 86 -15.61 9.28 -5.68
N THR A 87 -16.17 10.49 -5.75
CA THR A 87 -17.45 10.75 -6.41
C THR A 87 -17.25 11.56 -7.69
N THR A 88 -16.25 12.44 -7.72
CA THR A 88 -15.95 13.28 -8.88
C THR A 88 -15.39 12.44 -10.03
N THR A 89 -15.59 12.91 -11.26
CA THR A 89 -15.04 12.22 -12.45
C THR A 89 -13.51 12.16 -12.40
N ALA A 90 -12.87 13.25 -11.96
CA ALA A 90 -11.42 13.30 -11.76
C ALA A 90 -10.97 12.35 -10.64
N GLY A 91 -11.67 12.33 -9.51
CA GLY A 91 -11.41 11.44 -8.39
C GLY A 91 -11.53 9.97 -8.78
N LYS A 92 -12.51 9.61 -9.62
CA LYS A 92 -12.66 8.24 -10.15
C LYS A 92 -11.47 7.82 -11.00
N ILE A 93 -10.96 8.70 -11.87
CA ILE A 93 -9.76 8.44 -12.68
C ILE A 93 -8.55 8.23 -11.76
N VAL A 94 -8.34 9.12 -10.79
CA VAL A 94 -7.27 9.00 -9.79
C VAL A 94 -7.40 7.71 -8.98
N GLY A 95 -8.62 7.33 -8.59
CA GLY A 95 -8.91 6.08 -7.90
C GLY A 95 -8.51 4.85 -8.73
N THR A 96 -8.86 4.79 -10.01
CA THR A 96 -8.40 3.72 -10.89
C THR A 96 -6.89 3.68 -11.03
N LEU A 97 -6.23 4.83 -11.20
CA LEU A 97 -4.77 4.91 -11.26
C LEU A 97 -4.12 4.48 -9.95
N CYS A 98 -4.75 4.77 -8.81
CA CYS A 98 -4.30 4.35 -7.48
C CYS A 98 -4.36 2.83 -7.33
N VAL A 99 -5.42 2.16 -7.83
CA VAL A 99 -5.54 0.70 -7.77
C VAL A 99 -4.43 0.03 -8.61
N PHE A 100 -4.24 0.44 -9.86
CA PHE A 100 -3.15 -0.09 -10.70
C PHE A 100 -1.78 0.28 -10.13
N GLY A 101 -1.63 1.51 -9.63
CA GLY A 101 -0.45 2.01 -8.95
C GLY A 101 -0.10 1.14 -7.74
N GLY A 102 -1.05 0.86 -6.84
CA GLY A 102 -0.82 0.05 -5.65
C GLY A 102 -0.20 -1.31 -5.95
N VAL A 103 -0.70 -1.99 -6.98
CA VAL A 103 -0.11 -3.26 -7.44
C VAL A 103 1.33 -3.08 -7.92
N LEU A 104 1.60 -2.03 -8.70
CA LEU A 104 2.95 -1.71 -9.20
C LEU A 104 3.91 -1.30 -8.07
N PHE A 105 3.43 -0.58 -7.05
CA PHE A 105 4.22 -0.14 -5.89
C PHE A 105 4.55 -1.30 -4.94
N LEU A 106 3.68 -2.31 -4.84
CA LEU A 106 3.89 -3.48 -4.00
C LEU A 106 4.80 -4.54 -4.65
N ALA A 107 4.92 -4.57 -5.97
CA ALA A 107 5.73 -5.59 -6.66
C ALA A 107 7.24 -5.56 -6.31
N PRO A 108 7.93 -4.40 -6.29
CA PRO A 108 9.35 -4.34 -5.93
C PRO A 108 9.69 -4.86 -4.53
N PRO A 109 9.03 -4.43 -3.43
CA PRO A 109 9.37 -4.94 -2.10
C PRO A 109 9.04 -6.43 -1.95
N ILE A 110 7.95 -6.93 -2.54
CA ILE A 110 7.62 -8.36 -2.53
C ILE A 110 8.74 -9.17 -3.21
N THR A 111 9.25 -8.70 -4.35
CA THR A 111 10.32 -9.36 -5.09
C THR A 111 11.62 -9.40 -4.29
N ILE A 112 12.00 -8.29 -3.65
CA ILE A 112 13.21 -8.19 -2.80
C ILE A 112 13.11 -9.15 -1.61
N ILE A 113 11.94 -9.19 -0.96
CA ILE A 113 11.69 -10.10 0.17
C ILE A 113 11.82 -11.56 -0.31
N GLY A 114 11.19 -11.90 -1.43
CA GLY A 114 11.27 -13.24 -2.02
C GLY A 114 12.70 -13.68 -2.35
N ALA A 115 13.50 -12.79 -2.95
CA ALA A 115 14.91 -13.08 -3.28
C ALA A 115 15.75 -13.33 -2.02
N ASN A 116 15.58 -12.54 -0.96
CA ASN A 116 16.29 -12.73 0.31
C ASN A 116 15.94 -14.07 0.97
N PHE A 117 14.66 -14.45 0.96
CA PHE A 117 14.24 -15.76 1.48
C PHE A 117 14.80 -16.91 0.66
N ALA A 118 14.83 -16.80 -0.67
CA ALA A 118 15.41 -17.82 -1.55
C ALA A 118 16.91 -18.04 -1.26
N LEU A 119 17.68 -16.95 -1.10
CA LEU A 119 19.10 -17.02 -0.77
C LEU A 119 19.37 -17.72 0.57
N GLU A 120 18.63 -17.37 1.62
CA GLU A 120 18.81 -17.99 2.94
C GLU A 120 18.35 -19.46 2.92
N TYR A 121 17.26 -19.77 2.18
CA TYR A 121 16.78 -21.14 2.00
C TYR A 121 17.83 -22.02 1.29
N ASP A 122 18.46 -21.51 0.23
CA ASP A 122 19.52 -22.22 -0.48
C ASP A 122 20.76 -22.45 0.38
N ALA A 123 21.13 -21.48 1.22
CA ALA A 123 22.25 -21.61 2.17
C ALA A 123 21.99 -22.74 3.19
N VAL A 124 20.79 -22.79 3.77
CA VAL A 124 20.39 -23.84 4.71
C VAL A 124 20.34 -25.21 4.02
N ARG A 125 19.84 -25.28 2.78
CA ARG A 125 19.81 -26.52 2.00
C ARG A 125 21.21 -27.05 1.71
N ALA A 126 22.15 -26.17 1.34
CA ALA A 126 23.54 -26.53 1.10
C ALA A 126 24.21 -27.06 2.38
N GLU A 127 23.97 -26.43 3.53
CA GLU A 127 24.50 -26.90 4.82
C GLU A 127 23.98 -28.29 5.19
N ASN A 128 22.67 -28.52 5.05
CA ASN A 128 22.05 -29.82 5.34
C ASN A 128 22.56 -30.92 4.39
N ALA A 129 22.76 -30.60 3.10
CA ALA A 129 23.35 -31.53 2.14
C ALA A 129 24.80 -31.90 2.52
N ARG A 130 25.60 -30.93 2.98
CA ARG A 130 26.97 -31.19 3.45
C ARG A 130 26.99 -32.10 4.68
N LYS A 131 26.14 -31.84 5.68
CA LYS A 131 26.00 -32.71 6.86
C LYS A 131 25.64 -34.14 6.48
N LEU A 132 24.69 -34.32 5.55
CA LEU A 132 24.29 -35.64 5.07
C LEU A 132 25.43 -36.38 4.35
N MET A 133 26.23 -35.67 3.55
CA MET A 133 27.41 -36.26 2.88
C MET A 133 28.47 -36.69 3.88
N GLU A 134 28.74 -35.87 4.90
CA GLU A 134 29.69 -36.19 5.97
C GLU A 134 29.24 -37.42 6.78
N GLU A 135 27.94 -37.52 7.10
CA GLU A 135 27.38 -38.69 7.76
C GLU A 135 27.50 -39.96 6.90
N ARG A 136 27.22 -39.87 5.59
CA ARG A 136 27.41 -40.99 4.66
C ARG A 136 28.87 -41.44 4.63
N GLN A 137 29.84 -40.52 4.59
CA GLN A 137 31.26 -40.84 4.62
C GLN A 137 31.68 -41.52 5.93
N LYS A 138 31.17 -41.06 7.09
CA LYS A 138 31.43 -41.70 8.39
C LYS A 138 30.87 -43.12 8.45
N ARG A 139 29.69 -43.37 7.88
CA ARG A 139 29.10 -44.73 7.80
C ARG A 139 29.93 -45.66 6.92
N VAL A 140 30.47 -45.16 5.80
CA VAL A 140 31.34 -45.95 4.91
C VAL A 140 32.66 -46.31 5.60
N LYS A 141 33.31 -45.37 6.30
CA LYS A 141 34.58 -45.66 7.01
C LYS A 141 34.47 -46.62 8.20
N LYS A 142 33.26 -46.87 8.71
CA LYS A 142 33.02 -47.74 9.88
C LYS A 142 32.74 -49.20 9.49
N ARG A 143 32.46 -49.47 8.22
CA ARG A 143 32.36 -50.82 7.65
C ARG A 143 33.72 -51.27 7.17
#